data_AF-A0A8K0S322-F1
#
_entry.id   AF-A0A8K0S322-F1
#
_cell.length_a   1.000
_cell.length_b   1.000
_cell.length_c   1.000
_cell.angle_alpha   90.00
_cell.angle_beta   90.00
_cell.angle_gamma   90.00
#
_symmetry.space_group_name_H-M   'P 1'
#
loop_
_entity.id
_entity.type
_entity.pdbx_description
1 polymer ?
#
loop_
_entity_poly.entity_id
_entity_poly.type
_entity_poly.pdbx_seq_one_letter_code
_entity_poly.pdbx_strand_id
1 'polypeptide(L)'
;MNYLNMSLGQIPLELMPQQAIAGPGHDWTGVSDPKTRKRMQDRINQRLKRQRRIARRVQDCLLEQEQNINERFIVDQNDDLIPDQQCSLSYSSPSTNHTAMQSSSQSLIPMLRSFTACRADCDETAHFISQFSAWAHREYLRGFPEADMLLNLIQFNTTRALVIIAKTMGVGEESMVPGARSRLPITGINAATLDLLPPGLQPTHLQLSVSHHPWVDIIPIAGIRDNILLRDEALYDKAELCRDLRGFQQVAHGHGGMNTWKDPWDPDGWEFSEAFAIKWPWVIKECHELLESTNHWRRMRNEPPLGIGFIFGELDI
;
A
#
# COMPACT_ATOMS: atom_id res chain seq x y z
N MET A 1 -36.98 -33.10 40.09
CA MET A 1 -35.52 -33.02 39.87
C MET A 1 -35.27 -33.08 38.38
N ASN A 2 -34.96 -31.96 37.74
CA ASN A 2 -34.56 -31.90 36.33
C ASN A 2 -33.03 -31.79 36.29
N TYR A 3 -32.38 -32.79 35.71
CA TYR A 3 -30.94 -32.72 35.41
C TYR A 3 -30.74 -32.04 34.06
N LEU A 4 -29.94 -30.96 34.07
CA LEU A 4 -29.39 -30.28 32.91
C LEU A 4 -28.44 -31.22 32.15
N ASN A 5 -28.61 -31.29 30.83
CA ASN A 5 -27.62 -31.90 29.94
C ASN A 5 -27.00 -30.78 29.09
N MET A 6 -25.79 -30.35 29.47
CA MET A 6 -24.99 -29.41 28.70
C MET A 6 -24.27 -30.16 27.57
N SER A 7 -24.66 -29.89 26.33
CA SER A 7 -23.96 -30.36 25.14
C SER A 7 -22.59 -29.68 25.04
N LEU A 8 -21.51 -30.47 25.14
CA LEU A 8 -20.15 -30.04 24.80
C LEU A 8 -20.09 -29.67 23.31
N GLY A 9 -19.75 -28.42 23.01
CA GLY A 9 -19.58 -27.94 21.64
C GLY A 9 -18.44 -28.68 20.93
N GLN A 10 -18.74 -29.30 19.80
CA GLN A 10 -17.72 -29.82 18.88
C GLN A 10 -16.99 -28.66 18.23
N ILE A 11 -15.66 -28.61 18.36
CA ILE A 11 -14.80 -27.64 17.69
C ILE A 11 -14.61 -28.10 16.23
N PRO A 12 -15.01 -27.30 15.23
CA PRO A 12 -14.76 -27.63 13.83
C PRO A 12 -13.25 -27.56 13.55
N LEU A 13 -12.68 -28.64 13.00
CA LEU A 13 -11.29 -28.66 12.53
C LEU A 13 -11.27 -28.15 11.09
N GLU A 14 -10.89 -26.90 10.88
CA GLU A 14 -10.66 -26.33 9.55
C GLU A 14 -9.20 -26.51 9.11
N LEU A 15 -9.00 -26.66 7.79
CA LEU A 15 -7.67 -26.81 7.19
C LEU A 15 -6.85 -25.52 7.39
N MET A 16 -5.66 -25.66 7.97
CA MET A 16 -4.78 -24.54 8.22
C MET A 16 -4.19 -24.02 6.88
N PRO A 17 -4.12 -22.70 6.64
CA PRO A 17 -3.57 -22.11 5.41
C PRO A 17 -2.14 -22.58 5.08
N GLN A 18 -1.38 -22.96 6.11
CA GLN A 18 -0.02 -23.47 6.02
C GLN A 18 0.07 -24.84 5.32
N GLN A 19 -1.02 -25.62 5.33
CA GLN A 19 -1.14 -26.91 4.64
C GLN A 19 -1.26 -26.73 3.12
N ALA A 20 -1.87 -25.63 2.67
CA ALA A 20 -2.05 -25.33 1.25
C ALA A 20 -0.73 -24.93 0.55
N ILE A 21 0.21 -24.34 1.28
CA ILE A 21 1.50 -23.86 0.74
C ILE A 21 2.52 -25.01 0.58
N ALA A 22 2.43 -26.05 1.39
CA ALA A 22 3.44 -27.11 1.44
C ALA A 22 3.38 -28.06 0.23
N GLY A 23 2.20 -28.24 -0.37
CA GLY A 23 1.94 -29.26 -1.40
C GLY A 23 1.99 -30.70 -0.84
N PRO A 24 1.61 -31.72 -1.64
CA PRO A 24 1.51 -33.10 -1.17
C PRO A 24 2.84 -33.62 -0.60
N GLY A 25 2.82 -34.18 0.61
CA GLY A 25 3.97 -34.82 1.26
C GLY A 25 4.97 -33.91 1.99
N HIS A 26 4.67 -32.61 2.12
CA HIS A 26 5.52 -31.65 2.84
C HIS A 26 4.77 -30.86 3.93
N ASP A 27 3.51 -31.25 4.20
CA ASP A 27 2.74 -30.71 5.31
C ASP A 27 3.41 -31.10 6.64
N TRP A 28 3.89 -30.08 7.35
CA TRP A 28 4.54 -30.23 8.65
C TRP A 28 3.60 -29.91 9.81
N THR A 29 2.36 -29.50 9.52
CA THR A 29 1.32 -29.31 10.53
C THR A 29 0.90 -30.68 11.06
N GLY A 30 1.00 -30.88 12.38
CA GLY A 30 0.79 -32.19 13.03
C GLY A 30 2.05 -33.06 13.20
N VAL A 31 3.22 -32.68 12.67
CA VAL A 31 4.48 -33.41 12.93
C VAL A 31 5.03 -33.04 14.30
N SER A 32 4.94 -33.97 15.26
CA SER A 32 5.33 -33.74 16.66
C SER A 32 6.85 -33.74 16.89
N ASP A 33 7.63 -34.40 16.03
CA ASP A 33 9.11 -34.43 16.12
C ASP A 33 9.75 -33.14 15.58
N PRO A 34 10.47 -32.35 16.41
CA PRO A 34 11.10 -31.10 16.00
C PRO A 34 12.13 -31.25 14.88
N LYS A 35 12.89 -32.36 14.85
CA LYS A 35 13.93 -32.58 13.84
C LYS A 35 13.32 -32.79 12.45
N THR A 36 12.24 -33.54 12.37
CA THR A 36 11.52 -33.81 11.12
C THR A 36 10.81 -32.55 10.60
N ARG A 37 10.22 -31.75 11.49
CA ARG A 37 9.62 -30.45 11.16
C ARG A 37 10.64 -29.47 10.55
N LYS A 38 11.81 -29.32 11.19
CA LYS A 38 12.88 -28.43 10.71
C LYS A 38 13.39 -28.85 9.33
N ARG A 39 13.59 -30.15 9.09
CA ARG A 39 14.00 -30.66 7.77
C ARG A 39 13.00 -30.33 6.65
N MET A 40 11.70 -30.39 6.94
CA MET A 40 10.65 -30.03 5.97
C MET A 40 10.61 -28.52 5.71
N GLN A 41 10.73 -27.69 6.75
CA GLN A 41 10.87 -26.23 6.60
C GLN A 41 12.11 -25.83 5.80
N ASP A 42 13.26 -26.47 6.06
CA ASP A 42 14.50 -26.21 5.35
C ASP A 42 14.38 -26.56 3.85
N ARG A 43 13.65 -27.63 3.50
CA ARG A 43 13.36 -27.97 2.09
C ARG A 43 12.51 -26.91 1.39
N ILE A 44 11.49 -26.37 2.06
CA ILE A 44 10.65 -25.29 1.54
C ILE A 44 11.50 -24.02 1.34
N ASN A 45 12.29 -23.65 2.34
CA ASN A 45 13.19 -22.50 2.28
C ASN A 45 14.23 -22.63 1.16
N GLN A 46 14.75 -23.84 0.92
CA GLN A 46 15.65 -24.11 -0.20
C GLN A 46 14.94 -23.97 -1.56
N ARG A 47 13.68 -24.39 -1.69
CA ARG A 47 12.90 -24.18 -2.93
C ARG A 47 12.64 -22.70 -3.19
N LEU A 48 12.23 -21.95 -2.16
CA LEU A 48 12.04 -20.50 -2.24
C LEU A 48 13.36 -19.79 -2.61
N LYS A 49 14.49 -20.21 -2.03
CA LYS A 49 15.82 -19.69 -2.39
C LYS A 49 16.17 -19.96 -3.86
N ARG A 50 15.84 -21.15 -4.38
CA ARG A 50 16.06 -21.49 -5.80
C ARG A 50 15.17 -20.67 -6.73
N GLN A 51 13.88 -20.49 -6.40
CA GLN A 51 12.98 -19.61 -7.15
C GLN A 51 13.46 -18.15 -7.15
N ARG A 52 13.90 -17.63 -6.01
CA ARG A 52 14.51 -16.28 -5.91
C ARG A 52 15.75 -16.13 -6.79
N ARG A 53 16.59 -17.17 -6.91
CA ARG A 53 17.77 -17.14 -7.78
C ARG A 53 17.41 -17.16 -9.27
N ILE A 54 16.34 -17.88 -9.63
CA ILE A 54 15.81 -17.89 -11.01
C ILE A 54 15.21 -16.51 -11.34
N ALA A 55 14.40 -15.94 -10.45
CA ALA A 55 13.81 -14.61 -10.64
C ALA A 55 14.87 -13.51 -10.77
N ARG A 56 15.93 -13.54 -9.95
CA ARG A 56 17.06 -12.61 -10.09
C ARG A 56 17.76 -12.75 -11.44
N ARG A 57 18.05 -13.98 -11.90
CA ARG A 57 18.63 -14.20 -13.23
C ARG A 57 17.75 -13.70 -14.38
N VAL A 58 16.43 -13.86 -14.26
CA VAL A 58 15.49 -13.32 -15.26
C VAL A 58 15.53 -11.78 -15.25
N GLN A 59 15.55 -11.16 -14.06
CA GLN A 59 15.68 -9.72 -13.93
C GLN A 59 17.00 -9.19 -14.50
N ASP A 60 18.12 -9.84 -14.21
CA ASP A 60 19.44 -9.48 -14.74
C ASP A 60 19.45 -9.59 -16.27
N CYS A 61 18.82 -10.62 -16.85
CA CYS A 61 18.70 -10.81 -18.30
C CYS A 61 17.82 -9.74 -18.97
N LEU A 62 16.76 -9.27 -18.29
CA LEU A 62 15.88 -8.20 -18.78
C LEU A 62 16.60 -6.83 -18.75
N LEU A 63 17.41 -6.58 -17.72
CA LEU A 63 18.23 -5.37 -17.62
C LEU A 63 19.35 -5.32 -18.67
N GLU A 64 19.94 -6.47 -19.00
CA GLU A 64 20.93 -6.58 -20.10
C GLU A 64 20.30 -6.35 -21.49
N GLN A 65 19.01 -6.68 -21.69
CA GLN A 65 18.28 -6.40 -22.93
C GLN A 65 17.94 -4.90 -23.08
N GLU A 66 17.59 -4.20 -22.00
CA GLU A 66 17.29 -2.76 -22.03
C GLU A 66 18.53 -1.90 -22.31
N GLN A 67 19.73 -2.35 -21.90
CA GLN A 67 20.98 -1.63 -22.17
C GLN A 67 21.45 -1.77 -23.63
N ASN A 68 21.07 -2.84 -24.33
CA ASN A 68 21.44 -3.08 -25.73
C ASN A 68 20.58 -2.30 -26.75
N ILE A 69 19.47 -1.68 -26.32
CA ILE A 69 18.56 -0.94 -27.21
C ILE A 69 19.06 0.51 -27.45
N ASN A 70 20.02 1.00 -26.65
CA ASN A 70 20.46 2.40 -26.68
C ASN A 70 21.76 2.68 -27.48
N GLU A 71 22.33 1.70 -28.19
CA GLU A 71 23.41 1.95 -29.16
C GLU A 71 22.88 1.97 -30.61
N ARG A 72 22.79 3.21 -31.13
CA ARG A 72 22.57 3.65 -32.52
C ARG A 72 22.64 2.60 -33.64
N PHE A 73 21.62 2.60 -34.49
CA PHE A 73 21.83 2.49 -35.94
C PHE A 73 21.05 3.60 -36.67
N ILE A 74 21.81 4.52 -37.26
CA ILE A 74 21.35 5.51 -38.25
C ILE A 74 21.39 4.81 -39.61
N VAL A 75 20.27 4.68 -40.33
CA VAL A 75 20.26 4.58 -41.81
C VAL A 75 19.03 5.27 -42.40
N ASP A 76 19.33 5.93 -43.51
CA ASP A 76 18.59 6.77 -44.44
C ASP A 76 17.36 6.16 -45.13
N GLN A 77 16.62 7.03 -45.81
CA GLN A 77 15.45 6.75 -46.66
C GLN A 77 15.76 5.84 -47.87
N ASN A 78 14.79 5.03 -48.32
CA ASN A 78 14.29 4.93 -49.72
C ASN A 78 13.30 3.75 -49.94
N ASP A 79 12.44 3.94 -50.95
CA ASP A 79 11.38 3.09 -51.50
C ASP A 79 11.76 1.62 -51.85
N ASP A 80 10.78 0.70 -51.76
CA ASP A 80 10.30 -0.20 -52.86
C ASP A 80 9.65 -1.54 -52.38
N LEU A 81 8.45 -1.80 -52.93
CA LEU A 81 7.86 -3.08 -53.42
C LEU A 81 7.48 -4.29 -52.50
N ILE A 82 6.22 -4.72 -52.69
CA ILE A 82 5.35 -5.88 -52.29
C ILE A 82 5.89 -7.28 -52.77
N PRO A 83 5.39 -8.55 -52.45
CA PRO A 83 4.17 -9.08 -51.74
C PRO A 83 4.30 -10.32 -50.78
N ASP A 84 3.15 -10.65 -50.13
CA ASP A 84 2.54 -11.97 -49.79
C ASP A 84 3.35 -13.13 -49.18
N GLN A 85 2.83 -13.71 -48.07
CA GLN A 85 2.15 -15.02 -48.14
C GLN A 85 1.36 -15.39 -46.87
N GLN A 86 0.19 -15.97 -47.14
CA GLN A 86 -0.80 -16.52 -46.23
C GLN A 86 -0.29 -17.76 -45.49
N CYS A 87 -0.78 -17.96 -44.26
CA CYS A 87 -1.24 -19.29 -43.84
C CYS A 87 -2.32 -19.20 -42.76
N SER A 88 -3.53 -19.52 -43.19
CA SER A 88 -4.72 -19.77 -42.40
C SER A 88 -4.69 -21.19 -41.82
N LEU A 89 -4.98 -21.33 -40.53
CA LEU A 89 -5.56 -22.57 -39.98
C LEU A 89 -6.59 -22.21 -38.90
N SER A 90 -7.84 -22.41 -39.28
CA SER A 90 -9.04 -22.34 -38.46
C SER A 90 -9.10 -23.49 -37.46
N TYR A 91 -9.34 -23.19 -36.19
CA TYR A 91 -9.93 -24.14 -35.23
C TYR A 91 -11.05 -23.45 -34.46
N SER A 92 -12.28 -23.79 -34.82
CA SER A 92 -13.49 -23.42 -34.11
C SER A 92 -13.50 -24.11 -32.74
N SER A 93 -13.68 -23.35 -31.65
CA SER A 93 -13.99 -23.89 -30.33
C SER A 93 -15.27 -23.25 -29.78
N PRO A 94 -16.06 -23.98 -28.97
CA PRO A 94 -17.43 -23.60 -28.64
C PRO A 94 -17.46 -22.47 -27.63
N SER A 95 -18.39 -21.56 -27.87
CA SER A 95 -18.75 -20.43 -27.01
C SER A 95 -19.10 -20.89 -25.61
N THR A 96 -18.27 -20.53 -24.63
CA THR A 96 -18.68 -20.49 -23.22
C THR A 96 -18.50 -19.07 -22.73
N ASN A 97 -19.61 -18.42 -22.40
CA ASN A 97 -19.67 -17.02 -21.97
C ASN A 97 -18.90 -16.83 -20.64
N HIS A 98 -17.62 -16.50 -20.71
CA HIS A 98 -16.80 -16.05 -19.57
C HIS A 98 -16.43 -14.56 -19.63
N THR A 99 -16.86 -13.84 -20.67
CA THR A 99 -16.24 -12.56 -21.07
C THR A 99 -16.84 -11.30 -20.43
N ALA A 100 -17.91 -11.39 -19.63
CA ALA A 100 -18.58 -10.20 -19.08
C ALA A 100 -18.15 -9.78 -17.66
N MET A 101 -17.38 -10.62 -16.93
CA MET A 101 -17.03 -10.37 -15.53
C MET A 101 -15.56 -10.00 -15.29
N GLN A 102 -14.66 -10.23 -16.25
CA GLN A 102 -13.24 -9.87 -16.14
C GLN A 102 -12.94 -8.42 -16.55
N SER A 103 -13.87 -7.74 -17.22
CA SER A 103 -13.65 -6.38 -17.74
C SER A 103 -13.65 -5.28 -16.67
N SER A 104 -14.32 -5.48 -15.53
CA SER A 104 -14.43 -4.43 -14.49
C SER A 104 -13.19 -4.30 -13.61
N SER A 105 -12.45 -5.39 -13.38
CA SER A 105 -11.29 -5.40 -12.46
C SER A 105 -10.05 -4.75 -13.09
N GLN A 106 -9.84 -4.93 -14.40
CA GLN A 106 -8.68 -4.37 -15.11
C GLN A 106 -8.68 -2.84 -15.18
N SER A 107 -9.85 -2.19 -15.08
CA SER A 107 -9.98 -0.73 -15.14
C SER A 107 -9.69 -0.03 -13.80
N LEU A 108 -9.80 -0.71 -12.67
CA LEU A 108 -9.72 -0.06 -11.34
C LEU A 108 -8.28 0.11 -10.85
N ILE A 109 -7.38 -0.81 -11.19
CA ILE A 109 -5.98 -0.77 -10.72
C ILE A 109 -5.19 0.41 -11.31
N PRO A 110 -5.28 0.72 -12.62
CA PRO A 110 -4.66 1.94 -13.15
C PRO A 110 -5.23 3.21 -12.52
N MET A 111 -6.54 3.23 -12.23
CA MET A 111 -7.21 4.35 -11.57
C MET A 111 -6.79 4.50 -10.10
N LEU A 112 -6.49 3.40 -9.40
CA LEU A 112 -5.95 3.44 -8.04
C LEU A 112 -4.63 4.20 -7.97
N ARG A 113 -3.78 4.12 -9.01
CA ARG A 113 -2.50 4.85 -9.06
C ARG A 113 -2.68 6.36 -9.22
N SER A 114 -3.73 6.79 -9.91
CA SER A 114 -4.07 8.21 -10.07
C SER A 114 -4.98 8.75 -8.95
N PHE A 115 -5.56 7.87 -8.12
CA PHE A 115 -6.36 8.22 -6.97
C PHE A 115 -5.54 8.98 -5.92
N THR A 116 -6.04 10.13 -5.51
CA THR A 116 -5.33 11.05 -4.62
C THR A 116 -6.29 11.84 -3.73
N ALA A 117 -5.79 12.30 -2.58
CA ALA A 117 -6.49 13.23 -1.70
C ALA A 117 -6.52 14.67 -2.23
N CYS A 118 -5.77 14.98 -3.31
CA CYS A 118 -5.74 16.32 -3.89
C CYS A 118 -7.07 16.76 -4.52
N ARG A 119 -8.00 15.84 -4.83
CA ARG A 119 -9.30 16.14 -5.46
C ARG A 119 -10.43 15.61 -4.59
N ALA A 120 -10.38 15.89 -3.29
CA ALA A 120 -11.22 15.22 -2.29
C ALA A 120 -12.72 15.46 -2.52
N ASP A 121 -13.09 16.64 -2.98
CA ASP A 121 -14.45 17.11 -3.21
C ASP A 121 -15.03 16.78 -4.59
N CYS A 122 -14.23 16.24 -5.53
CA CYS A 122 -14.72 15.94 -6.87
C CYS A 122 -15.58 14.66 -6.94
N ASP A 123 -16.54 14.66 -7.87
CA ASP A 123 -17.45 13.54 -8.10
C ASP A 123 -16.70 12.28 -8.56
N GLU A 124 -15.60 12.43 -9.30
CA GLU A 124 -14.78 11.29 -9.74
C GLU A 124 -14.17 10.54 -8.55
N THR A 125 -13.68 11.26 -7.54
CA THR A 125 -13.13 10.69 -6.30
C THR A 125 -14.21 9.94 -5.53
N ALA A 126 -15.41 10.52 -5.39
CA ALA A 126 -16.53 9.86 -4.72
C ALA A 126 -16.97 8.60 -5.47
N HIS A 127 -17.07 8.67 -6.80
CA HIS A 127 -17.44 7.57 -7.65
C HIS A 127 -16.41 6.43 -7.59
N PHE A 128 -15.12 6.76 -7.64
CA PHE A 128 -14.04 5.77 -7.50
C PHE A 128 -14.07 5.06 -6.16
N ILE A 129 -14.21 5.80 -5.05
CA ILE A 129 -14.33 5.21 -3.71
C ILE A 129 -15.50 4.22 -3.65
N SER A 130 -16.65 4.59 -4.19
CA SER A 130 -17.82 3.71 -4.24
C SER A 130 -17.57 2.45 -5.07
N GLN A 131 -17.00 2.61 -6.27
CA GLN A 131 -16.73 1.48 -7.17
C GLN A 131 -15.68 0.52 -6.60
N PHE A 132 -14.56 1.04 -6.08
CA PHE A 132 -13.51 0.21 -5.50
C PHE A 132 -14.01 -0.52 -4.25
N SER A 133 -14.79 0.13 -3.39
CA SER A 133 -15.38 -0.51 -2.21
C SER A 133 -16.33 -1.65 -2.59
N ALA A 134 -17.18 -1.44 -3.60
CA ALA A 134 -18.10 -2.46 -4.10
C ALA A 134 -17.36 -3.64 -4.75
N TRP A 135 -16.29 -3.36 -5.48
CA TRP A 135 -15.40 -4.37 -6.05
C TRP A 135 -14.73 -5.19 -4.95
N ALA A 136 -14.08 -4.54 -3.98
CA ALA A 136 -13.38 -5.20 -2.88
C ALA A 136 -14.31 -6.10 -2.06
N HIS A 137 -15.52 -5.63 -1.75
CA HIS A 137 -16.52 -6.41 -1.04
C HIS A 137 -16.97 -7.64 -1.83
N ARG A 138 -17.14 -7.51 -3.15
CA ARG A 138 -17.51 -8.63 -4.03
C ARG A 138 -16.42 -9.69 -4.06
N GLU A 139 -15.15 -9.29 -4.19
CA GLU A 139 -14.03 -10.22 -4.21
C GLU A 139 -13.83 -10.91 -2.85
N TYR A 140 -14.05 -10.19 -1.75
CA TYR A 140 -14.07 -10.78 -0.41
C TYR A 140 -15.12 -11.90 -0.29
N LEU A 141 -16.36 -11.65 -0.73
CA LEU A 141 -17.44 -12.66 -0.72
C LEU A 141 -17.17 -13.86 -1.63
N ARG A 142 -16.30 -13.72 -2.64
CA ARG A 142 -15.91 -14.82 -3.53
C ARG A 142 -14.89 -15.77 -2.92
N GLY A 143 -14.24 -15.39 -1.82
CA GLY A 143 -13.31 -16.26 -1.09
C GLY A 143 -11.95 -16.49 -1.77
N PHE A 144 -11.64 -15.77 -2.85
CA PHE A 144 -10.36 -15.87 -3.56
C PHE A 144 -9.65 -14.50 -3.65
N PRO A 145 -9.19 -13.91 -2.53
CA PRO A 145 -8.38 -12.70 -2.61
C PRO A 145 -7.00 -13.04 -3.18
N GLU A 146 -6.69 -12.55 -4.38
CA GLU A 146 -5.32 -12.57 -4.91
C GLU A 146 -4.40 -11.73 -4.02
N ALA A 147 -3.09 -12.04 -3.98
CA ALA A 147 -2.13 -11.28 -3.18
C ALA A 147 -2.12 -9.78 -3.55
N ASP A 148 -2.31 -9.48 -4.83
CA ASP A 148 -2.38 -8.11 -5.34
C ASP A 148 -3.63 -7.36 -4.83
N MET A 149 -4.72 -8.08 -4.53
CA MET A 149 -5.93 -7.48 -3.95
C MET A 149 -5.63 -6.86 -2.58
N LEU A 150 -4.86 -7.54 -1.73
CA LEU A 150 -4.50 -7.02 -0.41
C LEU A 150 -3.63 -5.76 -0.54
N LEU A 151 -2.64 -5.77 -1.43
CA LEU A 151 -1.80 -4.60 -1.70
C LEU A 151 -2.65 -3.40 -2.15
N ASN A 152 -3.52 -3.62 -3.12
CA ASN A 152 -4.41 -2.59 -3.64
C ASN A 152 -5.37 -2.07 -2.56
N LEU A 153 -5.85 -2.94 -1.67
CA LEU A 153 -6.72 -2.55 -0.55
C LEU A 153 -6.00 -1.66 0.46
N ILE A 154 -4.73 -1.97 0.78
CA ILE A 154 -3.94 -1.15 1.70
C ILE A 154 -3.76 0.24 1.10
N GLN A 155 -3.31 0.33 -0.16
CA GLN A 155 -3.14 1.60 -0.87
C GLN A 155 -4.43 2.41 -0.98
N PHE A 156 -5.54 1.72 -1.28
CA PHE A 156 -6.87 2.31 -1.33
C PHE A 156 -7.30 2.86 0.02
N ASN A 157 -7.17 2.07 1.09
CA ASN A 157 -7.59 2.47 2.44
C ASN A 157 -6.80 3.68 2.93
N THR A 158 -5.48 3.69 2.72
CA THR A 158 -4.62 4.83 3.07
C THR A 158 -5.01 6.08 2.30
N THR A 159 -5.22 5.98 0.98
CA THR A 159 -5.61 7.14 0.17
C THR A 159 -7.02 7.62 0.51
N ARG A 160 -7.96 6.71 0.75
CA ARG A 160 -9.33 7.03 1.19
C ARG A 160 -9.34 7.72 2.55
N ALA A 161 -8.49 7.30 3.48
CA ALA A 161 -8.34 7.96 4.78
C ALA A 161 -7.90 9.42 4.62
N LEU A 162 -6.91 9.68 3.76
CA LEU A 162 -6.46 11.04 3.44
C LEU A 162 -7.55 11.88 2.77
N VAL A 163 -8.37 11.30 1.86
CA VAL A 163 -9.54 11.98 1.28
C VAL A 163 -10.55 12.37 2.36
N ILE A 164 -10.83 11.48 3.33
CA ILE A 164 -11.75 11.76 4.44
C ILE A 164 -11.22 12.91 5.29
N ILE A 165 -9.93 12.92 5.60
CA ILE A 165 -9.29 14.01 6.34
C ILE A 165 -9.40 15.32 5.55
N ALA A 166 -9.06 15.32 4.26
CA ALA A 166 -9.16 16.49 3.39
C ALA A 166 -10.57 17.09 3.39
N LYS A 167 -11.61 16.25 3.25
CA LYS A 167 -13.02 16.68 3.36
C LYS A 167 -13.34 17.29 4.73
N THR A 168 -12.87 16.65 5.80
CA THR A 168 -13.10 17.11 7.18
C THR A 168 -12.46 18.47 7.44
N MET A 169 -11.29 18.70 6.85
CA MET A 169 -10.53 19.95 6.93
C MET A 169 -11.01 21.02 5.93
N GLY A 170 -11.99 20.71 5.07
CA GLY A 170 -12.45 21.61 4.01
C GLY A 170 -11.40 21.91 2.95
N VAL A 171 -10.47 20.98 2.72
CA VAL A 171 -9.41 21.09 1.71
C VAL A 171 -9.87 20.37 0.44
N GLY A 172 -10.30 21.14 -0.55
CA GLY A 172 -10.74 20.67 -1.87
C GLY A 172 -9.67 20.79 -2.96
N GLU A 173 -10.06 20.46 -4.20
CA GLU A 173 -9.23 20.50 -5.40
C GLU A 173 -8.59 21.88 -5.62
N GLU A 174 -9.36 22.96 -5.45
CA GLU A 174 -8.88 24.33 -5.63
C GLU A 174 -7.80 24.72 -4.61
N SER A 175 -7.82 24.07 -3.44
CA SER A 175 -6.85 24.31 -2.36
C SER A 175 -5.58 23.46 -2.51
N MET A 176 -5.54 22.52 -3.47
CA MET A 176 -4.43 21.59 -3.68
C MET A 176 -3.64 21.83 -4.97
N VAL A 177 -3.86 22.98 -5.62
CA VAL A 177 -3.13 23.36 -6.84
C VAL A 177 -1.65 23.66 -6.57
N PRO A 178 -0.75 23.46 -7.55
CA PRO A 178 0.65 23.82 -7.40
C PRO A 178 0.82 25.28 -6.96
N GLY A 179 1.52 25.50 -5.84
CA GLY A 179 1.75 26.82 -5.27
C GLY A 179 0.71 27.30 -4.26
N ALA A 180 -0.38 26.53 -4.05
CA ALA A 180 -1.35 26.81 -3.00
C ALA A 180 -0.69 26.89 -1.61
N ARG A 181 -1.33 27.63 -0.71
CA ARG A 181 -0.84 27.87 0.66
C ARG A 181 -1.94 27.50 1.65
N SER A 182 -1.53 26.85 2.73
CA SER A 182 -2.40 26.56 3.87
C SER A 182 -3.01 27.85 4.41
N ARG A 183 -4.27 27.74 4.86
CA ARG A 183 -4.98 28.82 5.54
C ARG A 183 -4.56 28.91 7.01
N LEU A 184 -4.01 27.84 7.58
CA LEU A 184 -3.64 27.79 9.00
C LEU A 184 -2.68 28.92 9.44
N PRO A 185 -1.63 29.27 8.68
CA PRO A 185 -0.74 30.39 9.06
C PRO A 185 -1.33 31.78 8.78
N ILE A 186 -2.29 31.87 7.85
CA ILE A 186 -2.75 33.15 7.26
C ILE A 186 -3.99 33.67 7.97
N THR A 187 -4.88 32.76 8.38
CA THR A 187 -6.15 33.13 8.99
C THR A 187 -6.03 33.12 10.51
N GLY A 188 -6.58 34.17 11.15
CA GLY A 188 -6.88 34.13 12.59
C GLY A 188 -8.04 33.16 12.84
N ILE A 189 -7.85 31.88 12.51
CA ILE A 189 -8.84 30.83 12.70
C ILE A 189 -9.23 30.88 14.17
N ASN A 190 -10.54 30.98 14.41
CA ASN A 190 -11.05 30.99 15.76
C ASN A 190 -10.56 29.72 16.47
N ALA A 191 -9.88 29.89 17.61
CA ALA A 191 -9.39 28.77 18.42
C ALA A 191 -10.52 27.76 18.71
N ALA A 192 -11.75 28.23 18.91
CA ALA A 192 -12.92 27.39 19.12
C ALA A 192 -13.24 26.47 17.92
N THR A 193 -12.90 26.86 16.70
CA THR A 193 -13.08 26.01 15.52
C THR A 193 -12.00 24.94 15.43
N LEU A 194 -10.78 25.24 15.88
CA LEU A 194 -9.68 24.28 15.92
C LEU A 194 -9.87 23.24 17.03
N ASP A 195 -10.44 23.63 18.17
CA ASP A 195 -10.74 22.73 19.29
C ASP A 195 -11.82 21.69 18.96
N LEU A 196 -12.62 21.93 17.92
CA LEU A 196 -13.61 20.95 17.41
C LEU A 196 -12.97 19.86 16.54
N LEU A 197 -11.72 20.04 16.10
CA LEU A 197 -11.03 19.02 15.33
C LEU A 197 -10.62 17.85 16.24
N PRO A 198 -10.68 16.61 15.74
CA PRO A 198 -10.12 15.47 16.44
C PRO A 198 -8.64 15.71 16.77
N PRO A 199 -8.12 15.16 17.89
CA PRO A 199 -6.75 15.41 18.34
C PRO A 199 -5.68 15.23 17.26
N GLY A 200 -5.76 14.18 16.44
CA GLY A 200 -4.81 13.92 15.36
C GLY A 200 -4.81 14.96 14.22
N LEU A 201 -5.87 15.77 14.10
CA LEU A 201 -6.01 16.81 13.08
C LEU A 201 -5.83 18.23 13.63
N GLN A 202 -5.65 18.39 14.94
CA GLN A 202 -5.36 19.70 15.51
C GLN A 202 -4.05 20.26 14.90
N PRO A 203 -4.00 21.54 14.50
CA PRO A 203 -2.80 22.15 13.97
C PRO A 203 -1.66 22.16 14.99
N THR A 204 -0.45 21.88 14.54
CA THR A 204 0.75 22.10 15.36
C THR A 204 1.14 23.57 15.37
N HIS A 205 2.02 23.94 16.31
CA HIS A 205 2.58 25.30 16.34
C HIS A 205 3.31 25.65 15.04
N LEU A 206 4.02 24.70 14.42
CA LEU A 206 4.71 24.93 13.15
C LEU A 206 3.72 25.15 12.00
N GLN A 207 2.61 24.41 11.93
CA GLN A 207 1.57 24.66 10.93
C GLN A 207 0.93 26.05 11.06
N LEU A 208 0.90 26.62 12.26
CA LEU A 208 0.39 27.98 12.47
C LEU A 208 1.43 29.07 12.17
N SER A 209 2.72 28.71 12.13
CA SER A 209 3.83 29.68 12.02
C SER A 209 4.53 29.68 10.66
N VAL A 210 4.51 28.55 9.95
CA VAL A 210 5.27 28.33 8.72
C VAL A 210 4.34 28.37 7.53
N SER A 211 4.67 29.16 6.50
CA SER A 211 3.94 29.11 5.22
C SER A 211 4.23 27.80 4.49
N HIS A 212 3.19 27.00 4.24
CA HIS A 212 3.32 25.66 3.64
C HIS A 212 2.12 25.33 2.75
N HIS A 213 2.18 24.23 2.02
CA HIS A 213 1.09 23.78 1.14
C HIS A 213 0.05 22.93 1.91
N PRO A 214 -1.27 23.01 1.62
CA PRO A 214 -2.33 22.30 2.35
C PRO A 214 -2.24 20.76 2.39
N TRP A 215 -1.33 20.14 1.63
CA TRP A 215 -1.20 18.68 1.63
C TRP A 215 -0.56 18.17 2.93
N VAL A 216 0.18 19.03 3.64
CA VAL A 216 0.72 18.71 4.96
C VAL A 216 -0.39 18.64 6.01
N ASP A 217 -1.43 19.47 5.86
CA ASP A 217 -2.55 19.56 6.82
C ASP A 217 -3.41 18.30 6.88
N ILE A 218 -3.36 17.48 5.83
CA ILE A 218 -4.15 16.25 5.75
C ILE A 218 -3.41 15.02 6.29
N ILE A 219 -2.18 15.18 6.80
CA ILE A 219 -1.42 14.11 7.42
C ILE A 219 -1.84 13.97 8.90
N PRO A 220 -2.36 12.82 9.34
CA PRO A 220 -2.95 12.67 10.68
C PRO A 220 -1.95 12.43 11.80
N ILE A 221 -0.66 12.67 11.55
CA ILE A 221 0.43 12.48 12.52
C ILE A 221 1.16 13.81 12.68
N ALA A 222 1.03 14.43 13.85
CA ALA A 222 1.65 15.71 14.20
C ALA A 222 3.17 15.72 13.96
N GLY A 223 3.90 14.70 14.43
CA GLY A 223 5.34 14.60 14.26
C GLY A 223 5.78 14.56 12.79
N ILE A 224 5.05 13.85 11.93
CA ILE A 224 5.33 13.82 10.49
C ILE A 224 5.13 15.21 9.87
N ARG A 225 4.04 15.90 10.23
CA ARG A 225 3.76 17.27 9.75
C ARG A 225 4.91 18.20 10.10
N ASP A 226 5.32 18.20 11.38
CA ASP A 226 6.40 19.04 11.87
C ASP A 226 7.74 18.74 11.19
N ASN A 227 8.07 17.45 11.01
CA ASN A 227 9.28 17.04 10.30
C ASN A 227 9.31 17.53 8.84
N ILE A 228 8.17 17.51 8.16
CA ILE A 228 8.03 18.04 6.80
C ILE A 228 8.22 19.56 6.77
N LEU A 229 7.63 20.28 7.74
CA LEU A 229 7.72 21.74 7.83
C LEU A 229 9.11 22.25 8.21
N LEU A 230 9.88 21.46 8.96
CA LEU A 230 11.28 21.76 9.31
C LEU A 230 12.26 21.49 8.17
N ARG A 231 11.83 20.74 7.13
CA ARG A 231 12.67 20.39 5.99
C ARG A 231 12.51 21.42 4.88
N ASP A 232 13.63 21.85 4.29
CA ASP A 232 13.59 22.67 3.09
C ASP A 232 12.91 21.89 1.94
N GLU A 233 11.87 22.48 1.35
CA GLU A 233 11.09 21.90 0.26
C GLU A 233 11.93 21.62 -1.00
N ALA A 234 13.11 22.22 -1.14
CA ALA A 234 14.03 21.95 -2.24
C ALA A 234 14.82 20.64 -2.07
N LEU A 235 14.83 20.06 -0.87
CA LEU A 235 15.66 18.88 -0.54
C LEU A 235 14.93 17.54 -0.71
N TYR A 236 13.67 17.53 -1.10
CA TYR A 236 12.90 16.31 -1.32
C TYR A 236 11.81 16.49 -2.38
N ASP A 237 11.48 15.41 -3.08
CA ASP A 237 10.35 15.39 -4.01
C ASP A 237 9.04 15.18 -3.22
N LYS A 238 8.22 16.23 -3.14
CA LYS A 238 6.90 16.23 -2.52
C LYS A 238 5.94 15.21 -3.16
N ALA A 239 5.99 15.07 -4.48
CA ALA A 239 5.16 14.10 -5.19
C ALA A 239 5.63 12.67 -4.91
N GLU A 240 6.94 12.47 -4.78
CA GLU A 240 7.50 11.17 -4.39
C GLU A 240 7.13 10.76 -2.97
N LEU A 241 7.33 11.65 -2.00
CA LEU A 241 6.95 11.39 -0.62
C LEU A 241 5.45 11.09 -0.49
N CYS A 242 4.61 11.90 -1.15
CA CYS A 242 3.16 11.71 -1.11
C CYS A 242 2.74 10.37 -1.75
N ARG A 243 3.36 9.98 -2.87
CA ARG A 243 3.11 8.68 -3.52
C ARG A 243 3.55 7.51 -2.63
N ASP A 244 4.71 7.61 -2.02
CA ASP A 244 5.27 6.55 -1.17
C ASP A 244 4.48 6.40 0.13
N LEU A 245 4.05 7.50 0.76
CA LEU A 245 3.20 7.51 1.95
C LEU A 245 1.90 6.73 1.72
N ARG A 246 1.32 6.85 0.52
CA ARG A 246 0.11 6.11 0.10
C ARG A 246 0.37 4.63 -0.25
N GLY A 247 1.61 4.16 -0.14
CA GLY A 247 1.99 2.77 -0.35
C GLY A 247 2.34 2.41 -1.79
N PHE A 248 2.57 3.41 -2.67
CA PHE A 248 3.03 3.19 -4.05
C PHE A 248 4.56 3.29 -4.20
N GLN A 249 5.30 3.14 -3.09
CA GLN A 249 6.75 3.02 -3.10
C GLN A 249 7.16 1.73 -3.83
N GLN A 250 8.17 1.81 -4.68
CA GLN A 250 8.77 0.62 -5.28
C GLN A 250 9.59 -0.12 -4.21
N VAL A 251 9.12 -1.30 -3.83
CA VAL A 251 9.76 -2.15 -2.82
C VAL A 251 9.99 -3.55 -3.40
N ALA A 252 11.08 -4.20 -2.98
CA ALA A 252 11.38 -5.55 -3.48
C ALA A 252 10.31 -6.57 -3.08
N HIS A 253 9.71 -6.42 -1.90
CA HIS A 253 8.69 -7.30 -1.33
C HIS A 253 7.67 -6.51 -0.52
N GLY A 254 6.41 -6.95 -0.53
CA GLY A 254 5.34 -6.36 0.29
C GLY A 254 4.87 -4.99 -0.22
N HIS A 255 4.58 -4.09 0.72
CA HIS A 255 4.12 -2.73 0.44
C HIS A 255 4.94 -1.69 1.20
N GLY A 256 5.13 -0.54 0.55
CA GLY A 256 5.66 0.64 1.20
C GLY A 256 4.58 1.45 1.91
N GLY A 257 4.96 2.61 2.43
CA GLY A 257 4.05 3.63 2.93
C GLY A 257 3.48 3.38 4.32
N MET A 258 2.31 3.95 4.53
CA MET A 258 1.54 3.88 5.76
C MET A 258 0.27 3.05 5.58
N ASN A 259 -0.18 2.43 6.66
CA ASN A 259 -1.42 1.67 6.75
C ASN A 259 -2.38 2.36 7.73
N THR A 260 -3.67 2.27 7.44
CA THR A 260 -4.74 2.76 8.32
C THR A 260 -5.57 1.59 8.85
N TRP A 261 -5.72 1.52 10.18
CA TRP A 261 -6.40 0.45 10.91
C TRP A 261 -7.67 0.88 11.63
N LYS A 262 -7.80 2.18 11.93
CA LYS A 262 -8.95 2.78 12.63
C LYS A 262 -9.45 4.00 11.86
N ASP A 263 -10.17 4.88 12.54
CA ASP A 263 -10.59 6.16 12.00
C ASP A 263 -9.38 6.98 11.52
N PRO A 264 -9.48 7.72 10.40
CA PRO A 264 -8.35 8.40 9.78
C PRO A 264 -7.63 9.39 10.69
N TRP A 265 -8.32 9.99 11.64
CA TRP A 265 -7.80 11.00 12.57
C TRP A 265 -7.32 10.43 13.91
N ASP A 266 -7.43 9.12 14.13
CA ASP A 266 -6.87 8.45 15.32
C ASP A 266 -5.39 8.14 15.06
N PRO A 267 -4.43 8.79 15.77
CA PRO A 267 -3.01 8.52 15.59
C PRO A 267 -2.62 7.06 15.89
N ASP A 268 -3.33 6.39 16.82
CA ASP A 268 -3.13 4.96 17.13
C ASP A 268 -3.70 4.04 16.04
N GLY A 269 -4.35 4.61 15.03
CA GLY A 269 -4.85 3.93 13.85
C GLY A 269 -3.81 3.76 12.74
N TRP A 270 -2.61 4.31 12.89
CA TRP A 270 -1.62 4.35 11.81
C TRP A 270 -0.40 3.50 12.07
N GLU A 271 0.09 2.86 11.02
CA GLU A 271 1.31 2.05 11.02
C GLU A 271 2.17 2.46 9.81
N PHE A 272 3.49 2.62 9.96
CA PHE A 272 4.38 2.73 8.81
C PHE A 272 5.07 1.39 8.50
N SER A 273 5.35 1.14 7.22
CA SER A 273 6.13 -0.02 6.82
C SER A 273 7.63 0.21 6.99
N GLU A 274 8.37 -0.87 7.21
CA GLU A 274 9.85 -0.83 7.30
C GLU A 274 10.47 -0.19 6.06
N ALA A 275 9.96 -0.52 4.87
CA ALA A 275 10.47 0.06 3.62
C ALA A 275 10.26 1.57 3.52
N PHE A 276 9.15 2.09 4.07
CA PHE A 276 8.93 3.53 4.16
C PHE A 276 9.92 4.19 5.10
N ALA A 277 10.13 3.59 6.28
CA ALA A 277 11.05 4.08 7.29
C ALA A 277 12.51 4.12 6.81
N ILE A 278 12.94 3.10 6.04
CA ILE A 278 14.29 3.06 5.44
C ILE A 278 14.48 4.18 4.42
N LYS A 279 13.47 4.46 3.59
CA LYS A 279 13.59 5.46 2.53
C LYS A 279 13.41 6.90 3.04
N TRP A 280 12.51 7.08 4.00
CA TRP A 280 12.12 8.39 4.53
C TRP A 280 12.40 8.51 6.04
N PRO A 281 13.63 8.23 6.53
CA PRO A 281 13.91 8.15 7.96
C PRO A 281 13.71 9.50 8.68
N TRP A 282 13.95 10.61 7.97
CA TRP A 282 13.73 11.95 8.53
C TRP A 282 12.25 12.31 8.70
N VAL A 283 11.34 11.67 7.96
CA VAL A 283 9.90 11.94 8.01
C VAL A 283 9.31 11.41 9.31
N ILE A 284 9.76 10.24 9.77
CA ILE A 284 9.30 9.56 10.98
C ILE A 284 10.18 9.85 12.20
N LYS A 285 11.14 10.76 12.07
CA LYS A 285 12.08 11.09 13.15
C LYS A 285 11.33 11.57 14.40
N GLU A 286 11.72 11.10 15.58
CA GLU A 286 11.10 11.40 16.88
C GLU A 286 9.57 11.11 16.95
N CYS A 287 9.01 10.32 16.03
CA CYS A 287 7.60 9.94 16.06
C CYS A 287 7.37 8.72 16.97
N HIS A 288 7.62 8.88 18.28
CA HIS A 288 7.55 7.80 19.28
C HIS A 288 6.16 7.13 19.33
N GLU A 289 5.09 7.93 19.41
CA GLU A 289 3.70 7.42 19.43
C GLU A 289 3.36 6.63 18.16
N LEU A 290 3.82 7.09 16.99
CA LEU A 290 3.61 6.38 15.73
C LEU A 290 4.39 5.06 15.69
N LEU A 291 5.59 4.99 16.27
CA LEU A 291 6.34 3.74 16.40
C LEU A 291 5.63 2.77 17.36
N GLU A 292 5.07 3.27 18.45
CA GLU A 292 4.27 2.47 19.38
C GLU A 292 3.04 1.88 18.71
N SER A 293 2.26 2.71 17.98
CA SER A 293 1.14 2.27 17.17
C SER A 293 1.56 1.25 16.11
N THR A 294 2.65 1.52 15.40
CA THR A 294 3.23 0.59 14.41
C THR A 294 3.53 -0.77 15.04
N ASN A 295 4.20 -0.80 16.20
CA ASN A 295 4.53 -2.02 16.90
C ASN A 295 3.33 -2.71 17.54
N HIS A 296 2.27 -1.97 17.88
CA HIS A 296 0.99 -2.53 18.30
C HIS A 296 0.37 -3.36 17.16
N TRP A 297 0.18 -2.78 15.98
CA TRP A 297 -0.44 -3.47 14.84
C TRP A 297 0.40 -4.63 14.31
N ARG A 298 1.72 -4.48 14.27
CA ARG A 298 2.64 -5.58 13.93
C ARG A 298 2.49 -6.76 14.89
N ARG A 299 2.40 -6.50 16.20
CA ARG A 299 2.19 -7.54 17.22
C ARG A 299 0.85 -8.26 17.03
N MET A 300 -0.22 -7.54 16.67
CA MET A 300 -1.52 -8.16 16.37
C MET A 300 -1.46 -9.16 15.20
N ARG A 301 -0.48 -9.02 14.30
CA ARG A 301 -0.23 -9.94 13.18
C ARG A 301 0.95 -10.90 13.41
N ASN A 302 1.50 -10.96 14.62
CA ASN A 302 2.70 -11.73 14.97
C ASN A 302 3.94 -11.36 14.14
N GLU A 303 4.04 -10.10 13.68
CA GLU A 303 5.23 -9.56 13.05
C GLU A 303 6.22 -9.04 14.11
N PRO A 304 7.54 -9.13 13.85
CA PRO A 304 8.54 -8.58 14.76
C PRO A 304 8.41 -7.06 14.86
N PRO A 305 8.59 -6.47 16.05
CA PRO A 305 8.57 -5.02 16.21
C PRO A 305 9.71 -4.36 15.45
N LEU A 306 9.47 -3.14 14.97
CA LEU A 306 10.52 -2.26 14.47
C LEU A 306 11.29 -1.66 15.64
N GLY A 307 12.61 -1.60 15.50
CA GLY A 307 13.52 -1.05 16.51
C GLY A 307 13.44 0.48 16.60
N ILE A 308 13.89 1.02 17.73
CA ILE A 308 13.89 2.47 17.96
C ILE A 308 14.84 3.25 17.02
N GLY A 309 15.81 2.57 16.39
CA GLY A 309 16.70 3.17 15.39
C GLY A 309 15.97 3.81 14.21
N PHE A 310 14.76 3.33 13.86
CA PHE A 310 13.95 3.92 12.80
C PHE A 310 13.50 5.35 13.08
N ILE A 311 13.33 5.74 14.35
CA ILE A 311 12.89 7.10 14.71
C ILE A 311 14.04 8.01 15.15
N PHE A 312 15.24 7.48 15.38
CA PHE A 312 16.41 8.31 15.66
C PHE A 312 17.18 8.72 14.39
N GLY A 313 16.89 8.09 13.25
CA GLY A 313 17.59 8.36 11.99
C GLY A 313 18.99 7.73 11.91
N GLU A 314 19.35 6.90 12.90
CA GLU A 314 20.53 6.05 12.90
C GLU A 314 20.12 4.66 12.38
N LEU A 315 20.07 4.54 11.06
CA LEU A 315 20.12 3.22 10.43
C LEU A 315 21.58 2.98 10.06
N ASP A 316 22.27 2.18 10.87
CA ASP A 316 23.54 1.56 10.46
C ASP A 316 23.21 0.60 9.31
N ILE A 317 23.33 1.09 8.07
CA ILE A 317 23.20 0.30 6.83
C ILE A 317 24.58 -0.16 6.38
#